data_AF-A0A5A5TIH8-F1
#
_entry.id   AF-A0A5A5TIH8-F1
#
_cell.length_a   1.000
_cell.length_b   1.000
_cell.length_c   1.000
_cell.angle_alpha   90.00
_cell.angle_beta   90.00
_cell.angle_gamma   90.00
#
_symmetry.space_group_name_H-M   'P 1'
#
loop_
_entity.id
_entity.type
_entity.pdbx_description
1 polymer ?
#
loop_
_entity_poly.entity_id
_entity_poly.type
_entity_poly.pdbx_seq_one_letter_code
_entity_poly.pdbx_strand_id
1 'polypeptide(L)'
;MPLDARKLDHLKVVSARTWMGRQKTMMFVTQSSNTFSAVPCTVLFRSQTLLDLEIPNRNGLPAHQRYDALLVAPMTTNFAGVAYIADTASSTPAAILGARKYQVLETVPGGMLPGGTHITAYLRHFV
;
A
#
# COMPACT_ATOMS: atom_id res chain seq x y z
N MET A 1 -28.37 -0.05 15.31
CA MET A 1 -29.03 -0.50 14.05
C MET A 1 -27.98 -1.23 13.22
N PRO A 2 -28.21 -2.50 12.84
CA PRO A 2 -27.31 -3.20 11.91
C PRO A 2 -27.36 -2.57 10.51
N LEU A 3 -26.26 -2.69 9.76
CA LEU A 3 -26.23 -2.26 8.35
C LEU A 3 -27.10 -3.20 7.51
N ASP A 4 -28.08 -2.63 6.81
CA ASP A 4 -28.87 -3.34 5.81
C ASP A 4 -28.05 -3.62 4.53
N ALA A 5 -28.33 -4.72 3.84
CA ALA A 5 -27.62 -5.17 2.64
C ALA A 5 -27.58 -4.10 1.53
N ARG A 6 -28.68 -3.35 1.35
CA ARG A 6 -28.74 -2.24 0.39
C ARG A 6 -27.73 -1.14 0.68
N LYS A 7 -27.52 -0.83 1.97
CA LYS A 7 -26.54 0.18 2.40
C LYS A 7 -25.12 -0.34 2.23
N LEU A 8 -24.87 -1.62 2.49
CA LEU A 8 -23.58 -2.26 2.23
C LEU A 8 -23.21 -2.17 0.74
N ASP A 9 -24.14 -2.50 -0.15
CA ASP A 9 -23.86 -2.47 -1.59
C ASP A 9 -23.67 -1.05 -2.13
N HIS A 10 -24.45 -0.07 -1.64
CA HIS A 10 -24.23 1.33 -1.98
C HIS A 10 -22.82 1.79 -1.57
N LEU A 11 -22.38 1.46 -0.35
CA LEU A 11 -21.05 1.82 0.14
C LEU A 11 -19.93 1.13 -0.65
N LYS A 12 -20.11 -0.13 -1.06
CA LYS A 12 -19.16 -0.81 -1.98
C LYS A 12 -19.04 -0.04 -3.30
N VAL A 13 -20.15 0.35 -3.92
CA VAL A 13 -20.14 1.10 -5.18
C VAL A 13 -19.46 2.46 -5.03
N VAL A 14 -19.76 3.20 -3.96
CA VAL A 14 -19.12 4.50 -3.68
C VAL A 14 -17.62 4.32 -3.42
N SER A 15 -17.21 3.27 -2.69
CA SER A 15 -15.79 2.96 -2.50
C SER A 15 -15.10 2.65 -3.83
N ALA A 16 -15.69 1.84 -4.71
CA ALA A 16 -15.09 1.55 -6.01
C ALA A 16 -14.93 2.81 -6.87
N ARG A 17 -15.94 3.71 -6.87
CA ARG A 17 -15.87 4.99 -7.61
C ARG A 17 -14.80 5.92 -7.08
N THR A 18 -14.59 5.98 -5.77
CA THR A 18 -13.54 6.84 -5.18
C THR A 18 -12.13 6.37 -5.52
N TRP A 19 -11.96 5.11 -5.93
CA TRP A 19 -10.69 4.55 -6.37
C TRP A 19 -10.40 4.81 -7.85
N MET A 20 -11.43 4.91 -8.71
CA MET A 20 -11.24 5.11 -10.14
C MET A 20 -10.49 6.43 -10.43
N GLY A 21 -9.46 6.35 -11.28
CA GLY A 21 -8.62 7.51 -11.66
C GLY A 21 -7.55 7.91 -10.64
N ARG A 22 -7.50 7.26 -9.47
CA ARG A 22 -6.45 7.47 -8.44
C ARG A 22 -5.53 6.28 -8.25
N GLN A 23 -5.78 5.22 -9.01
CA GLN A 23 -5.04 3.98 -8.97
C GLN A 23 -3.71 4.11 -9.73
N LYS A 24 -2.70 3.44 -9.21
CA LYS A 24 -1.38 3.27 -9.81
C LYS A 24 -1.04 1.78 -9.82
N THR A 25 -0.47 1.31 -10.92
CA THR A 25 0.08 -0.05 -10.96
C THR A 25 1.51 -0.04 -10.46
N MET A 26 1.78 -0.89 -9.47
CA MET A 26 3.09 -1.11 -8.89
C MET A 26 3.48 -2.58 -9.01
N MET A 27 4.78 -2.89 -8.99
CA MET A 27 5.26 -4.27 -9.05
C MET A 27 5.56 -4.79 -7.66
N PHE A 28 4.91 -5.90 -7.29
CA PHE A 28 5.16 -6.60 -6.05
C PHE A 28 6.21 -7.66 -6.34
N VAL A 29 7.40 -7.49 -5.77
CA VAL A 29 8.49 -8.43 -5.99
C VAL A 29 8.50 -9.44 -4.86
N THR A 30 8.25 -10.70 -5.20
CA THR A 30 8.35 -11.82 -4.29
C THR A 30 9.67 -12.55 -4.52
N GLN A 31 10.25 -13.06 -3.43
CA GLN A 31 11.44 -13.92 -3.49
C GLN A 31 11.05 -15.30 -3.01
N SER A 32 11.24 -16.30 -3.86
CA SER A 32 11.08 -17.71 -3.52
C SER A 32 12.29 -18.48 -4.01
N SER A 33 12.95 -19.22 -3.11
CA SER A 33 14.09 -20.09 -3.44
C SER A 33 15.13 -19.41 -4.36
N ASN A 34 15.61 -18.23 -3.97
CA ASN A 34 16.57 -17.38 -4.70
C ASN A 34 16.13 -16.86 -6.08
N THR A 35 14.87 -17.06 -6.47
CA THR A 35 14.30 -16.48 -7.69
C THR A 35 13.38 -15.31 -7.33
N PHE A 36 13.50 -14.21 -8.07
CA PHE A 36 12.60 -13.07 -7.96
C PHE A 36 11.48 -13.20 -8.99
N SER A 37 10.24 -12.98 -8.55
CA SER A 37 9.06 -12.86 -9.41
C SER A 37 8.42 -11.50 -9.16
N ALA A 38 7.88 -10.88 -10.20
CA ALA A 38 7.21 -9.59 -10.12
C ALA A 38 5.76 -9.72 -10.56
N VAL A 39 4.83 -9.34 -9.68
CA VAL A 39 3.39 -9.38 -9.95
C VAL A 39 2.86 -7.94 -9.97
N PRO A 40 2.19 -7.49 -11.05
CA PRO A 40 1.54 -6.18 -11.05
C PRO A 40 0.38 -6.16 -10.06
N CYS A 41 0.31 -5.10 -9.26
CA CYS A 41 -0.82 -4.84 -8.39
C CYS A 41 -1.31 -3.40 -8.60
N THR A 42 -2.61 -3.25 -8.82
CA THR A 42 -3.25 -1.95 -8.94
C THR A 42 -3.67 -1.46 -7.56
N VAL A 43 -3.05 -0.38 -7.11
CA VAL A 43 -3.15 0.13 -5.74
C VAL A 43 -3.46 1.62 -5.72
N LEU A 44 -3.99 2.12 -4.61
CA LEU A 44 -3.90 3.54 -4.30
C LEU A 44 -2.59 3.79 -3.58
N PHE A 45 -1.80 4.73 -4.06
CA PHE A 45 -0.52 5.07 -3.46
C PHE A 45 -0.51 6.52 -3.01
N ARG A 46 -0.18 6.77 -1.74
CA ARG A 46 -0.03 8.10 -1.17
C ARG A 46 1.28 8.21 -0.43
N SER A 47 2.18 9.05 -0.94
CA SER A 47 3.36 9.45 -0.17
C SER A 47 2.93 10.28 1.03
N GLN A 48 3.50 9.99 2.19
CA GLN A 48 3.37 10.87 3.34
C GLN A 48 4.38 12.00 3.16
N THR A 49 3.96 13.09 2.50
CA THR A 49 4.75 14.30 2.41
C THR A 49 5.06 14.80 3.82
N LEU A 50 6.37 14.86 4.11
CA LEU A 50 7.06 15.47 5.25
C LEU A 50 6.19 15.75 6.49
N LEU A 51 6.38 14.90 7.52
CA LEU A 51 6.37 15.44 8.87
C LEU A 51 7.44 16.53 8.94
N ASP A 52 7.05 17.72 9.40
CA ASP A 52 8.00 18.80 9.63
C ASP A 52 9.01 18.34 10.69
N LEU A 53 10.22 17.99 10.24
CA LEU A 53 11.28 17.45 11.09
C LEU A 53 11.71 18.45 12.16
N GLU A 54 11.38 19.72 11.97
CA GLU A 54 11.66 20.81 12.90
C GLU A 54 10.73 20.81 14.12
N ILE A 55 9.59 20.10 14.07
CA ILE A 55 8.70 19.97 15.23
C ILE A 55 9.14 18.75 16.04
N PRO A 56 9.77 18.94 17.21
CA PRO A 56 10.16 17.83 18.06
C PRO A 56 8.92 17.07 18.55
N ASN A 57 9.08 15.77 18.74
CA ASN A 57 8.06 14.94 19.34
C ASN A 57 7.87 15.28 20.84
N ARG A 58 6.87 14.67 21.49
CA ARG A 58 6.53 14.93 22.91
C ARG A 58 7.71 14.79 23.89
N ASN A 59 8.76 14.05 23.51
CA ASN A 59 9.95 13.82 24.31
C ASN A 59 11.12 14.75 23.94
N GLY A 60 10.92 15.73 23.07
CA GLY A 60 11.99 16.65 22.62
C GLY A 60 12.94 16.05 21.57
N LEU A 61 12.66 14.83 21.09
CA LEU A 61 13.45 14.17 20.05
C LEU A 61 12.89 14.52 18.65
N PRO A 62 13.65 14.35 17.56
CA PRO A 62 13.15 14.58 16.20
C PRO A 62 11.82 13.86 15.93
N ALA A 63 10.96 14.45 15.09
CA ALA A 63 9.74 13.79 14.66
C ALA A 63 10.06 12.44 14.03
N HIS A 64 9.59 11.34 14.64
CA HIS A 64 9.77 10.01 14.07
C HIS A 64 8.76 9.79 12.94
N GLN A 65 9.25 9.80 11.71
CA GLN A 65 8.47 9.39 10.55
C GLN A 65 8.20 7.87 10.64
N ARG A 66 6.94 7.51 10.90
CA ARG A 66 6.54 6.10 11.12
C ARG A 66 6.52 5.30 9.82
N TYR A 67 6.21 5.93 8.70
CA TYR A 67 6.21 5.37 7.35
C TYR A 67 6.41 6.50 6.33
N ASP A 68 6.88 6.17 5.12
CA ASP A 68 7.15 7.14 4.05
C ASP A 68 6.01 7.21 3.05
N ALA A 69 5.31 6.10 2.86
CA ALA A 69 4.15 6.01 2.00
C ALA A 69 3.11 5.05 2.56
N LEU A 70 1.86 5.29 2.17
CA LEU A 70 0.73 4.44 2.46
C LEU A 70 0.21 3.89 1.12
N LEU A 71 0.09 2.58 1.07
CA LEU A 71 -0.44 1.85 -0.07
C LEU A 71 -1.75 1.20 0.33
N VAL A 72 -2.76 1.30 -0.54
CA VAL A 72 -4.04 0.63 -0.34
C VAL A 72 -4.27 -0.34 -1.50
N ALA A 73 -4.31 -1.63 -1.18
CA ALA A 73 -4.47 -2.70 -2.14
C ALA A 73 -5.86 -3.37 -2.02
N PRO A 74 -6.34 -4.05 -3.08
CA PRO A 74 -7.51 -4.91 -2.98
C PRO A 74 -7.37 -5.95 -1.85
N MET A 75 -8.48 -6.34 -1.22
CA MET A 75 -8.47 -7.32 -0.12
C MET A 75 -7.89 -8.69 -0.52
N THR A 76 -7.96 -9.04 -1.80
CA THR A 76 -7.39 -10.30 -2.35
C THR A 76 -5.88 -10.26 -2.52
N THR A 77 -5.23 -9.13 -2.22
CA THR A 77 -3.78 -8.97 -2.40
C THR A 77 -3.04 -9.73 -1.32
N ASN A 78 -2.18 -10.66 -1.74
CA ASN A 78 -1.32 -11.38 -0.82
C ASN A 78 0.00 -10.65 -0.64
N PHE A 79 0.32 -10.26 0.60
CA PHE A 79 1.59 -9.64 0.96
C PHE A 79 2.61 -10.66 1.50
N ALA A 80 2.22 -11.93 1.70
CA ALA A 80 3.14 -12.96 2.16
C ALA A 80 4.23 -13.23 1.13
N GLY A 81 5.49 -13.19 1.56
CA GLY A 81 6.65 -13.42 0.69
C GLY A 81 6.99 -12.25 -0.24
N VAL A 82 6.32 -11.10 -0.12
CA VAL A 82 6.72 -9.87 -0.80
C VAL A 82 8.01 -9.37 -0.16
N ALA A 83 9.09 -9.34 -0.94
CA ALA A 83 10.38 -8.82 -0.50
C ALA A 83 10.39 -7.29 -0.53
N TYR A 84 9.89 -6.70 -1.62
CA TYR A 84 9.73 -5.25 -1.77
C TYR A 84 8.69 -4.90 -2.84
N ILE A 85 8.25 -3.65 -2.85
CA ILE A 85 7.35 -3.09 -3.86
C ILE A 85 8.12 -2.07 -4.68
N ALA A 86 8.14 -2.24 -5.99
CA ALA A 86 8.78 -1.33 -6.93
C ALA A 86 7.74 -0.40 -7.56
N ASP A 87 8.02 0.91 -7.54
CA ASP A 87 7.17 1.93 -8.12
C ASP A 87 7.31 2.02 -9.65
N THR A 88 6.86 0.97 -10.32
CA THR A 88 6.85 0.84 -11.78
C THR A 88 5.67 -0.02 -12.21
N ALA A 89 5.14 0.26 -13.41
CA ALA A 89 4.15 -0.58 -14.06
C ALA A 89 4.78 -1.63 -14.99
N SER A 90 6.11 -1.64 -15.14
CA SER A 90 6.84 -2.61 -15.98
C SER A 90 7.47 -3.71 -15.14
N SER A 91 7.23 -4.96 -15.52
CA SER A 91 7.82 -6.15 -14.88
C SER A 91 9.24 -6.47 -15.36
N THR A 92 9.80 -5.66 -16.26
CA THR A 92 11.16 -5.90 -16.76
C THR A 92 12.21 -5.69 -15.66
N PRO A 93 13.26 -6.52 -15.60
CA PRO A 93 14.30 -6.39 -14.57
C PRO A 93 14.92 -4.99 -14.52
N ALA A 94 15.19 -4.38 -15.69
CA ALA A 94 15.75 -3.04 -15.77
C ALA A 94 14.83 -1.96 -15.15
N ALA A 95 13.53 -2.05 -15.41
CA ALA A 95 12.56 -1.11 -14.84
C ALA A 95 12.39 -1.30 -13.34
N ILE A 96 12.42 -2.55 -12.84
CA ILE A 96 12.34 -2.84 -11.41
C ILE A 96 13.61 -2.35 -10.69
N LEU A 97 14.79 -2.52 -11.31
CA LEU A 97 16.06 -2.07 -10.74
C LEU A 97 16.13 -0.55 -10.61
N GLY A 98 15.66 0.19 -11.61
CA GLY A 98 15.66 1.67 -11.64
C GLY A 98 14.47 2.35 -10.96
N ALA A 99 13.45 1.59 -10.53
CA ALA A 99 12.31 2.13 -9.82
C ALA A 99 12.62 2.41 -8.34
N ARG A 100 11.86 3.33 -7.73
CA ARG A 100 11.86 3.50 -6.27
C ARG A 100 11.32 2.23 -5.61
N LYS A 101 12.01 1.75 -4.58
CA LYS A 101 11.68 0.50 -3.89
C LYS A 101 11.16 0.81 -2.51
N TYR A 102 10.19 0.02 -2.08
CA TYR A 102 9.54 0.18 -0.80
C TYR A 102 9.49 -1.14 -0.04
N GLN A 103 9.88 -1.10 1.23
CA GLN A 103 9.61 -2.17 2.18
C GLN A 103 8.18 -2.08 2.67
N VAL A 104 7.53 -3.23 2.84
CA VAL A 104 6.29 -3.32 3.60
C VAL A 104 6.65 -3.42 5.09
N LEU A 105 6.22 -2.43 5.89
CA LEU A 105 6.42 -2.44 7.34
C LEU A 105 5.32 -3.24 8.03
N GLU A 106 4.08 -2.95 7.67
CA GLU A 106 2.90 -3.55 8.29
C GLU A 106 1.72 -3.48 7.30
N THR A 107 0.87 -4.50 7.35
CA THR A 107 -0.37 -4.57 6.56
C THR A 107 -1.57 -4.75 7.48
N VAL A 108 -2.53 -3.84 7.37
CA VAL A 108 -3.74 -3.82 8.19
C VAL A 108 -4.97 -3.95 7.28
N PRO A 109 -5.81 -4.98 7.46
CA PRO A 109 -7.11 -5.06 6.79
C PRO A 109 -7.98 -3.85 7.18
N GLY A 110 -8.48 -3.13 6.18
CA GLY A 110 -9.34 -1.96 6.34
C GLY A 110 -10.70 -2.13 5.68
N GLY A 111 -11.70 -1.40 6.17
CA GLY A 111 -13.06 -1.38 5.61
C GLY A 111 -14.11 -2.05 6.50
N MET A 112 -15.26 -2.37 5.91
CA MET A 112 -16.40 -2.93 6.66
C MET A 112 -16.26 -4.43 6.92
N LEU A 113 -16.61 -4.84 8.13
CA LEU A 113 -16.72 -6.24 8.54
C LEU A 113 -17.74 -7.02 7.69
N PRO A 114 -17.59 -8.36 7.55
CA PRO A 114 -16.66 -9.23 8.29
C PRO A 114 -15.28 -9.43 7.64
N GLY A 115 -15.05 -8.93 6.41
CA GLY A 115 -13.81 -9.21 5.66
C GLY A 115 -12.94 -8.00 5.33
N GLY A 116 -13.40 -6.78 5.63
CA GLY A 116 -12.80 -5.55 5.12
C GLY A 116 -13.07 -5.36 3.62
N THR A 117 -12.73 -4.19 3.08
CA THR A 117 -12.85 -3.90 1.63
C THR A 117 -11.49 -3.75 0.94
N HIS A 118 -10.44 -3.44 1.70
CA HIS A 118 -9.09 -3.22 1.19
C HIS A 118 -8.03 -3.51 2.25
N ILE A 119 -6.78 -3.70 1.85
CA ILE A 119 -5.64 -3.81 2.77
C ILE A 119 -4.83 -2.52 2.69
N THR A 120 -4.55 -1.93 3.85
CA THR A 120 -3.64 -0.79 3.96
C THR A 120 -2.26 -1.30 4.34
N ALA A 121 -1.25 -0.97 3.54
CA ALA A 121 0.15 -1.29 3.79
C ALA A 121 0.93 -0.01 4.09
N TYR A 122 1.63 0.01 5.22
CA TYR A 122 2.58 1.07 5.56
C TYR A 122 3.93 0.74 4.94
N LEU A 123 4.50 1.69 4.21
CA LEU A 123 5.69 1.49 3.41
C LEU A 123 6.83 2.38 3.87
N ARG A 124 8.05 1.85 3.80
CA ARG A 124 9.31 2.60 3.97
C ARG A 124 10.11 2.55 2.68
N HIS A 125 10.65 3.67 2.25
CA HIS A 125 11.50 3.75 1.07
C HIS A 125 12.85 3.08 1.34
N PHE A 126 13.28 2.21 0.43
CA PHE A 126 14.62 1.66 0.39
C PHE A 126 15.49 2.49 -0.56
N VAL A 127 16.71 2.79 -0.13
CA VAL A 127 17.76 3.50 -0.90
C VAL A 127 18.11 2.73 -2.16
#